data_AF-A0A7J3RWR6-F1
#
_entry.id   AF-A0A7J3RWR6-F1
#
_cell.length_a   1.000
_cell.length_b   1.000
_cell.length_c   1.000
_cell.angle_alpha   90.00
_cell.angle_beta   90.00
_cell.angle_gamma   90.00
#
_symmetry.space_group_name_H-M   'P 1'
#
loop_
_entity.id
_entity.type
_entity.pdbx_description
1 polymer ?
#
loop_
_entity_poly.entity_id
_entity_poly.type
_entity_poly.pdbx_seq_one_letter_code
_entity_poly.pdbx_strand_id
1 'polypeptide(L)'
;MSSSRRGRDRSLQKLRKWRWLETPTPKGKDLRKMSVSDLQSRLAEYRRELLRLKTAAARGTVAKESGKIRNVRKAIARVKTVLREQGVRS
;
A
#
# COMPACT_ATOMS: atom_id res chain seq x y z
N MET A 1 36.08 -25.99 30.57
CA MET A 1 35.75 -24.76 29.83
C MET A 1 34.72 -25.09 28.75
N SER A 2 33.46 -24.77 29.02
CA SER A 2 32.30 -25.27 28.27
C SER A 2 31.89 -24.32 27.15
N SER A 3 32.11 -24.73 25.90
CA SER A 3 31.68 -23.98 24.72
C SER A 3 30.22 -24.34 24.39
N SER A 4 29.28 -23.69 25.09
CA SER A 4 27.85 -23.80 24.79
C SER A 4 27.57 -23.21 23.40
N ARG A 5 27.25 -24.08 22.43
CA ARG A 5 26.71 -23.70 21.12
C ARG A 5 25.37 -23.02 21.36
N ARG A 6 25.39 -21.69 21.52
CA ARG A 6 24.20 -20.85 21.63
C ARG A 6 23.22 -21.23 20.53
N GLY A 7 22.10 -21.82 20.94
CA GLY A 7 21.01 -22.19 20.06
C GLY A 7 20.59 -20.99 19.23
N ARG A 8 20.44 -21.21 17.93
CA ARG A 8 19.76 -20.26 17.03
C ARG A 8 18.32 -20.16 17.49
N ASP A 9 18.08 -19.21 18.37
CA ASP A 9 16.77 -18.81 18.82
C ASP A 9 15.90 -18.44 17.60
N ARG A 10 14.93 -19.30 17.27
CA ARG A 10 13.94 -19.09 16.20
C ARG A 10 12.83 -18.12 16.64
N SER A 11 13.07 -17.26 17.62
CA SER A 11 12.09 -16.30 18.15
C SER A 11 12.04 -14.96 17.39
N LEU A 12 12.78 -14.81 16.28
CA LEU A 12 12.72 -13.60 15.45
C LEU A 12 11.49 -13.51 14.52
N GLN A 13 10.44 -14.30 14.76
CA GLN A 13 9.14 -13.99 14.13
C GLN A 13 8.50 -12.72 14.72
N LYS A 14 8.92 -12.27 15.92
CA LYS A 14 8.34 -11.09 16.60
C LYS A 14 8.99 -9.73 16.24
N LEU A 15 10.08 -9.71 15.48
CA LEU A 15 10.73 -8.46 15.02
C LEU A 15 10.46 -8.11 13.54
N ARG A 16 9.46 -8.73 12.92
CA ARG A 16 8.77 -8.20 11.72
C ARG A 16 7.51 -7.39 12.07
N LYS A 17 7.35 -7.02 13.34
CA LYS A 17 6.13 -6.38 13.88
C LYS A 17 6.10 -4.85 13.74
N TRP A 18 7.18 -4.18 13.31
CA TRP A 18 7.30 -2.72 13.39
C TRP A 18 7.65 -1.96 12.11
N ARG A 19 7.14 -2.37 10.93
CA ARG A 19 7.21 -1.46 9.75
C ARG A 19 6.07 -1.52 8.73
N TRP A 20 5.24 -2.57 8.77
CA TRP A 20 4.17 -2.79 7.79
C TRP A 20 2.96 -3.48 8.43
N LEU A 21 2.36 -2.85 9.43
CA LEU A 21 1.00 -3.21 9.88
C LEU A 21 0.08 -3.22 8.66
N GLU A 22 -0.78 -4.23 8.59
CA GLU A 22 -1.59 -4.59 7.43
C GLU A 22 -2.24 -3.36 6.79
N THR A 23 -1.69 -2.90 5.68
CA THR A 23 -2.32 -1.84 4.90
C THR A 23 -3.40 -2.49 4.05
N PRO A 24 -4.71 -2.15 4.22
CA PRO A 24 -5.76 -2.56 3.30
C PRO A 24 -5.47 -1.89 1.97
N THR A 25 -4.74 -2.62 1.14
CA THR A 25 -4.33 -2.21 -0.18
C THR A 25 -5.05 -3.15 -1.14
N PRO A 26 -5.56 -2.65 -2.28
CA PRO A 26 -6.27 -3.49 -3.23
C PRO A 26 -5.39 -4.68 -3.58
N LYS A 27 -5.91 -5.90 -3.39
CA LYS A 27 -5.14 -7.12 -3.66
C LYS A 27 -4.89 -7.13 -5.17
N GLY A 28 -3.63 -7.36 -5.58
CA GLY A 28 -3.27 -7.31 -7.00
C GLY A 28 -4.08 -8.30 -7.86
N LYS A 29 -4.54 -9.41 -7.27
CA LYS A 29 -5.41 -10.39 -7.92
C LYS A 29 -6.76 -9.80 -8.35
N ASP A 30 -7.31 -8.87 -7.59
CA ASP A 30 -8.62 -8.29 -7.87
C ASP A 30 -8.52 -7.22 -8.97
N LEU A 31 -7.44 -6.43 -8.95
CA LEU A 31 -7.17 -5.42 -9.98
C LEU A 31 -6.93 -6.04 -11.37
N ARG A 32 -6.29 -7.21 -11.45
CA ARG A 32 -6.04 -7.90 -12.73
C ARG A 32 -7.29 -8.46 -13.40
N LYS A 33 -8.37 -8.64 -12.63
CA LYS A 33 -9.67 -9.13 -13.15
C LYS A 33 -10.53 -8.00 -13.73
N MET A 34 -10.18 -6.74 -13.48
CA MET A 34 -10.93 -5.58 -13.94
C MET A 34 -10.53 -5.20 -15.37
N SER A 35 -11.45 -4.56 -16.10
CA SER A 35 -11.15 -4.01 -17.43
C SER A 35 -10.23 -2.80 -17.34
N VAL A 36 -9.58 -2.44 -18.45
CA VAL A 36 -8.74 -1.23 -18.56
C VAL A 36 -9.53 0.02 -18.18
N SER A 37 -10.77 0.14 -18.64
CA SER A 37 -11.64 1.29 -18.37
C SER A 37 -11.94 1.42 -16.87
N ASP A 38 -12.27 0.30 -16.21
CA ASP A 38 -12.53 0.28 -14.76
C ASP A 38 -11.27 0.65 -13.98
N LEU A 39 -10.10 0.17 -14.40
CA LEU A 39 -8.82 0.51 -13.77
C LEU A 39 -8.51 2.00 -13.90
N GLN A 40 -8.80 2.62 -15.04
CA GLN A 40 -8.65 4.07 -15.23
C GLN A 40 -9.63 4.87 -14.37
N SER A 41 -10.88 4.40 -14.26
CA SER A 41 -11.89 5.02 -13.38
C SER A 41 -11.45 4.95 -11.91
N ARG A 42 -11.04 3.76 -11.43
CA ARG A 42 -10.46 3.57 -10.09
C ARG A 42 -9.23 4.44 -9.85
N LEU A 43 -8.37 4.60 -10.86
CA LEU A 43 -7.20 5.47 -10.76
C LEU A 43 -7.61 6.93 -10.55
N ALA A 44 -8.66 7.41 -11.24
CA ALA A 44 -9.19 8.75 -11.05
C ALA A 44 -9.81 8.93 -9.66
N GLU A 45 -10.57 7.94 -9.16
CA GLU A 45 -11.10 7.93 -7.78
C GLU A 45 -9.98 8.06 -6.75
N TYR A 46 -8.94 7.22 -6.84
CA TYR A 46 -7.82 7.27 -5.89
C TYR A 46 -7.04 8.59 -5.96
N ARG A 47 -6.93 9.23 -7.13
CA ARG A 47 -6.31 10.55 -7.26
C ARG A 47 -7.12 11.64 -6.58
N ARG A 48 -8.45 11.62 -6.73
CA ARG A 48 -9.36 12.57 -6.05
C ARG A 48 -9.29 12.39 -4.53
N GLU A 49 -9.30 11.15 -4.07
CA GLU A 49 -9.16 10.83 -2.64
C GLU A 49 -7.81 11.33 -2.11
N LEU A 50 -6.72 11.11 -2.84
CA LEU A 50 -5.41 11.62 -2.47
C LEU A 50 -5.39 13.14 -2.36
N LEU A 51 -6.01 13.86 -3.29
CA LEU A 51 -6.11 15.31 -3.25
C LEU A 51 -6.86 15.77 -1.99
N ARG A 52 -8.00 15.14 -1.69
CA ARG A 52 -8.82 15.46 -0.51
C ARG A 52 -8.06 15.24 0.79
N LEU A 53 -7.33 14.12 0.90
CA LEU A 53 -6.50 13.83 2.07
C LEU A 53 -5.32 14.81 2.20
N LYS A 54 -4.69 15.20 1.08
CA LYS A 54 -3.59 16.18 1.10
C LYS A 54 -4.06 17.58 1.49
N THR A 55 -5.23 18.03 1.03
CA THR A 55 -5.77 19.34 1.43
C THR A 55 -6.20 19.36 2.88
N ALA A 56 -6.75 18.26 3.40
CA ALA A 56 -7.07 18.14 4.82
C ALA A 56 -5.80 18.01 5.68
N ALA A 57 -4.73 17.37 5.19
CA ALA A 57 -3.43 17.34 5.85
C ALA A 57 -2.75 18.71 5.89
N ALA A 58 -2.81 19.48 4.80
CA ALA A 58 -2.30 20.85 4.77
C ALA A 58 -3.03 21.77 5.77
N ARG A 59 -4.32 21.51 6.03
CA ARG A 59 -5.12 22.21 7.04
C ARG A 59 -4.89 21.71 8.47
N GLY A 60 -4.05 20.70 8.68
CA GLY A 60 -3.73 20.16 10.01
C GLY A 60 -4.81 19.27 10.64
N THR A 61 -5.92 18.97 9.94
CA THR A 61 -7.06 18.24 10.52
C THR A 61 -6.96 16.71 10.41
N VAL A 62 -5.92 16.19 9.74
CA VAL A 62 -5.79 14.77 9.32
C VAL A 62 -4.99 13.90 10.30
N ALA A 63 -4.87 14.27 11.57
CA ALA A 63 -4.08 13.52 12.56
C ALA A 63 -4.39 12.01 12.56
N LYS A 64 -5.69 11.62 12.53
CA LYS A 64 -6.15 10.22 12.50
C LYS A 64 -6.10 9.57 11.10
N GLU A 65 -6.18 10.35 10.02
CA GLU A 65 -6.27 9.83 8.65
C GLU A 65 -4.95 9.87 7.87
N SER A 66 -3.88 10.36 8.49
CA SER A 66 -2.53 10.43 7.90
C SER A 66 -2.03 9.10 7.32
N GLY A 67 -2.39 7.98 7.95
CA GLY A 67 -2.09 6.62 7.46
C GLY A 67 -2.77 6.26 6.13
N LYS A 68 -3.94 6.86 5.82
CA LYS A 68 -4.69 6.61 4.58
C LYS A 68 -3.95 7.15 3.37
N ILE A 69 -3.25 8.28 3.48
CA ILE A 69 -2.46 8.88 2.39
C ILE A 69 -1.46 7.86 1.82
N ARG A 70 -0.75 7.14 2.70
CA ARG A 70 0.20 6.11 2.29
C ARG A 70 -0.48 4.95 1.58
N ASN A 71 -1.66 4.55 2.03
CA ASN A 71 -2.43 3.45 1.44
C ASN A 71 -2.94 3.82 0.04
N VAL A 72 -3.50 5.02 -0.12
CA VAL A 72 -3.97 5.53 -1.41
C VAL A 72 -2.82 5.66 -2.41
N ARG A 73 -1.64 6.15 -1.99
CA ARG A 73 -0.44 6.16 -2.85
C ARG A 73 -0.03 4.77 -3.34
N LYS A 74 -0.08 3.76 -2.46
CA LYS A 74 0.20 2.37 -2.84
C LYS A 74 -0.85 1.81 -3.78
N ALA A 75 -2.13 2.13 -3.57
CA ALA A 75 -3.22 1.71 -4.44
C ALA A 75 -3.03 2.28 -5.87
N ILE A 76 -2.74 3.57 -5.99
CA ILE A 76 -2.41 4.22 -7.27
C ILE A 76 -1.25 3.52 -7.98
N ALA A 77 -0.16 3.24 -7.25
CA ALA A 77 0.99 2.56 -7.81
C ALA A 77 0.64 1.17 -8.37
N ARG A 78 -0.13 0.37 -7.63
CA ARG A 78 -0.57 -0.96 -8.07
C ARG A 78 -1.46 -0.92 -9.30
N VAL A 79 -2.42 0.00 -9.35
CA VAL A 79 -3.29 0.18 -10.53
C VAL A 79 -2.46 0.56 -11.75
N LYS A 80 -1.50 1.49 -11.61
CA LYS A 80 -0.58 1.83 -12.70
C LYS A 80 0.28 0.65 -13.15
N THR A 81 0.72 -0.21 -12.24
CA THR A 81 1.46 -1.44 -12.59
C THR A 81 0.59 -2.36 -13.44
N VAL A 82 -0.66 -2.61 -13.06
CA VAL A 82 -1.57 -3.48 -13.82
C VAL A 82 -1.90 -2.87 -15.19
N LEU A 83 -2.15 -1.56 -15.28
CA LEU A 83 -2.36 -0.88 -16.56
C LEU A 83 -1.15 -1.04 -17.50
N ARG A 84 0.07 -0.96 -16.94
CA ARG A 84 1.30 -1.19 -17.70
C ARG A 84 1.45 -2.65 -18.13
N GLU A 85 1.06 -3.62 -17.30
CA GLU A 85 1.00 -5.04 -17.66
C GLU A 85 0.03 -5.30 -18.81
N GLN A 86 -1.08 -4.55 -18.88
CA GLN A 86 -2.07 -4.61 -19.97
C GLN A 86 -1.67 -3.84 -21.23
N GLY A 87 -0.43 -3.33 -21.31
CA GLY A 87 0.08 -2.63 -22.49
C GLY A 87 -0.38 -1.16 -22.62
N VAL A 88 -1.13 -0.65 -21.65
CA VAL A 88 -1.55 0.76 -21.62
C VAL A 88 -0.37 1.59 -21.12
N ARG A 89 0.32 2.27 -22.04
CA ARG A 89 1.26 3.33 -21.68
C ARG A 89 0.45 4.60 -21.37
N SER A 90 0.52 5.06 -20.12
CA SER A 90 -0.09 6.30 -19.62
C SER A 90 0.95 7.19 -18.97
#